data_AF-A0AAD2XRN5-F1
#
_entry.id   AF-A0AAD2XRN5-F1
#
_cell.length_a   1.000
_cell.length_b   1.000
_cell.length_c   1.000
_cell.angle_alpha   90.00
_cell.angle_beta   90.00
_cell.angle_gamma   90.00
#
_symmetry.space_group_name_H-M   'P 1'
#
loop_
_entity.id
_entity.type
_entity.pdbx_description
1 polymer ?
#
loop_
_entity_poly.entity_id
_entity_poly.type
_entity_poly.pdbx_seq_one_letter_code
_entity_poly.pdbx_strand_id
1 'polypeptide(L)'
;MLSHVGAKNLAPIQRDVATTAEKLIPGPAQVHVQIGLRRSSKQIDGSPFANEPSSRSRSLLLLSLGLAAASVDGVPLWIPENGFASLNPPLDPNRRGSLSTRTTHPAFLDGLAQILSGVGAHGEIQNPFTAMTKGEMFTKAAELVGGDKSAVCLSATHSCGLTGQRAFGLPVTKQCGVCFGCVVRRASFKAAGLQDTTDYIDPNTSTRVKDWLIRNSVERSMKGFLRRSVRTRDLATMSLPPNYPISAAAELCRRACIELENYFA
;
A
#
# COMPACT_ATOMS: atom_id res chain seq x y z
N MET A 1 1.42 15.96 1.58
CA MET A 1 0.79 14.72 1.02
C MET A 1 0.30 14.99 -0.39
N LEU A 2 0.51 14.06 -1.33
CA LEU A 2 0.13 14.21 -2.74
C LEU A 2 -0.88 13.13 -3.16
N SER A 3 -1.90 13.50 -3.93
CA SER A 3 -2.77 12.54 -4.61
C SER A 3 -3.23 13.02 -5.97
N HIS A 4 -3.73 12.11 -6.81
CA HIS A 4 -4.24 12.42 -8.16
C HIS A 4 -5.78 12.41 -8.18
N VAL A 5 -6.40 13.22 -9.05
CA VAL A 5 -7.88 13.37 -9.21
C VAL A 5 -8.54 12.13 -9.86
N GLY A 6 -8.02 10.92 -9.62
CA GLY A 6 -8.55 9.67 -10.17
C GLY A 6 -9.64 9.00 -9.30
N ALA A 7 -9.59 9.19 -7.97
CA ALA A 7 -10.52 8.56 -7.03
C ALA A 7 -11.08 9.59 -6.04
N LYS A 8 -12.27 10.13 -6.33
CA LYS A 8 -12.91 11.20 -5.54
C LYS A 8 -13.21 10.81 -4.08
N ASN A 9 -13.24 9.52 -3.76
CA ASN A 9 -13.56 9.00 -2.43
C ASN A 9 -12.34 8.92 -1.48
N LEU A 10 -11.11 8.93 -2.00
CA LEU A 10 -9.92 8.83 -1.15
C LEU A 10 -9.47 10.19 -0.61
N ALA A 11 -9.65 11.26 -1.39
CA ALA A 11 -9.21 12.60 -1.00
C ALA A 11 -9.86 13.12 0.31
N PRO A 12 -11.16 12.90 0.58
CA PRO A 12 -11.75 13.24 1.88
C PRO A 12 -11.08 12.51 3.03
N ILE A 13 -10.96 11.17 2.93
CA ILE A 13 -10.31 10.33 3.96
C ILE A 13 -8.87 10.81 4.21
N GLN A 14 -8.12 11.11 3.15
CA GLN A 14 -6.75 11.60 3.23
C GLN A 14 -6.68 12.94 4.00
N ARG A 15 -7.56 13.90 3.69
CA ARG A 15 -7.61 15.20 4.40
C ARG A 15 -7.99 15.03 5.88
N ASP A 16 -8.95 14.15 6.17
CA ASP A 16 -9.40 13.88 7.54
C ASP A 16 -8.28 13.26 8.37
N VAL A 17 -7.53 12.31 7.78
CA VAL A 17 -6.36 11.68 8.41
C VAL A 17 -5.24 12.70 8.63
N ALA A 18 -4.93 13.56 7.65
CA ALA A 18 -3.90 14.59 7.80
C ALA A 18 -4.26 15.57 8.94
N THR A 19 -5.49 16.06 8.95
CA THR A 19 -6.01 16.96 10.01
C THR A 19 -5.96 16.29 11.38
N THR A 20 -6.28 15.00 11.45
CA THR A 20 -6.22 14.23 12.71
C THR A 20 -4.77 14.04 13.17
N ALA A 21 -3.85 13.74 12.26
CA ALA A 21 -2.44 13.58 12.57
C ALA A 21 -1.82 14.88 13.11
N GLU A 22 -2.14 16.03 12.51
CA GLU A 22 -1.69 17.35 13.00
C GLU A 22 -2.15 17.66 14.43
N LYS A 23 -3.37 17.23 14.79
CA LYS A 23 -3.90 17.40 16.15
C LYS A 23 -3.23 16.47 17.17
N LEU A 24 -2.80 15.29 16.73
CA LEU A 24 -2.19 14.27 17.60
C LEU A 24 -0.70 14.50 17.82
N ILE A 25 0.02 14.94 16.78
CA ILE A 25 1.46 15.16 16.81
C ILE A 25 1.73 16.58 16.28
N PRO A 26 1.94 17.57 17.18
CA PRO A 26 2.29 18.92 16.78
C PRO A 26 3.58 18.92 15.94
N GLY A 27 3.55 19.57 14.79
CA GLY A 27 4.64 19.60 13.84
C GLY A 27 4.36 20.55 12.68
N PRO A 28 5.21 20.58 11.64
CA PRO A 28 4.94 21.37 10.45
C PRO A 28 3.62 20.95 9.80
N ALA A 29 2.87 21.92 9.31
CA ALA A 29 1.57 21.68 8.67
C ALA A 29 1.71 20.69 7.49
N GLN A 30 0.83 19.71 7.44
CA GLN A 30 0.75 18.71 6.39
C GLN A 30 -0.23 19.15 5.32
N VAL A 31 0.27 19.85 4.29
CA VAL A 31 -0.58 20.25 3.16
C VAL A 31 -0.93 19.04 2.29
N HIS A 32 -2.22 18.86 1.99
CA HIS A 32 -2.67 17.93 0.97
C HIS A 32 -2.81 18.64 -0.37
N VAL A 33 -2.02 18.23 -1.35
CA VAL A 33 -2.09 18.72 -2.73
C VAL A 33 -2.68 17.65 -3.63
N GLN A 34 -3.75 17.98 -4.36
CA GLN A 34 -4.36 17.10 -5.34
C GLN A 34 -3.99 17.55 -6.76
N ILE A 35 -3.24 16.72 -7.49
CA ILE A 35 -2.79 17.02 -8.85
C ILE A 35 -3.82 16.50 -9.86
N GLY A 36 -4.38 17.42 -10.64
CA GLY A 36 -5.31 17.13 -11.73
C GLY A 36 -4.60 16.98 -13.07
N LEU A 37 -3.99 15.82 -13.33
CA LEU A 37 -3.47 15.52 -14.67
C LEU A 37 -4.51 14.73 -15.48
N ARG A 38 -4.95 15.28 -16.61
CA ARG A 38 -5.84 14.60 -17.56
C ARG A 38 -5.12 14.42 -18.89
N ARG A 39 -5.20 13.21 -19.44
CA ARG A 39 -4.72 12.89 -20.79
C ARG A 39 -5.70 13.43 -21.83
N SER A 40 -5.20 13.98 -22.93
CA SER A 40 -5.99 14.32 -24.12
C SER A 40 -6.65 13.07 -24.73
N SER A 41 -7.81 13.20 -25.36
CA SER A 41 -8.40 12.08 -26.10
C SER A 41 -7.60 11.71 -27.37
N LYS A 42 -6.75 12.63 -27.85
CA LYS A 42 -5.93 12.46 -29.06
C LYS A 42 -4.44 12.59 -28.78
N GLN A 43 -3.66 11.84 -29.54
CA GLN A 43 -2.20 11.93 -29.63
C GLN A 43 -1.79 13.21 -30.37
N ILE A 44 -0.48 13.50 -30.39
CA ILE A 44 0.08 14.70 -31.05
C ILE A 44 -0.21 14.68 -32.57
N ASP A 45 -0.25 13.49 -33.18
CA ASP A 45 -0.58 13.28 -34.59
C ASP A 45 -2.10 13.28 -34.88
N GLY A 46 -2.94 13.53 -33.87
CA GLY A 46 -4.40 13.56 -33.99
C GLY A 46 -5.09 12.20 -33.90
N SER A 47 -4.35 11.08 -33.87
CA SER A 47 -4.90 9.74 -33.68
C SER A 47 -5.49 9.57 -32.26
N PRO A 48 -6.50 8.70 -32.06
CA PRO A 48 -7.04 8.48 -30.72
C PRO A 48 -6.03 7.77 -29.83
N PHE A 49 -5.98 8.17 -28.56
CA PHE A 49 -5.22 7.42 -27.57
C PHE A 49 -5.94 6.12 -27.20
N ALA A 50 -5.24 4.98 -27.29
CA ALA A 50 -5.78 3.71 -26.81
C ALA A 50 -6.06 3.75 -25.29
N ASN A 51 -7.08 3.00 -24.87
CA ASN A 51 -7.34 2.78 -23.45
C ASN A 51 -6.28 1.82 -22.87
N GLU A 52 -5.79 2.12 -21.67
CA GLU A 52 -4.91 1.26 -20.90
C GLU A 52 -5.77 0.63 -19.78
N PRO A 53 -6.23 -0.62 -19.92
CA PRO A 53 -7.14 -1.24 -18.95
C PRO A 53 -6.42 -1.95 -17.80
N SER A 54 -5.09 -2.18 -17.88
CA SER A 54 -4.38 -3.01 -16.90
C SER A 54 -4.01 -2.27 -15.62
N SER A 55 -4.06 -0.93 -15.62
CA SER A 55 -3.61 -0.02 -14.57
C SER A 55 -2.12 -0.13 -14.20
N ARG A 56 -1.31 -0.85 -15.00
CA ARG A 56 0.10 -1.14 -14.70
C ARG A 56 0.99 0.10 -14.69
N SER A 57 0.67 1.13 -15.47
CA SER A 57 1.40 2.40 -15.51
C SER A 57 0.99 3.39 -14.41
N ARG A 58 -0.09 3.11 -13.66
CA ARG A 58 -0.65 4.03 -12.67
C ARG A 58 0.37 4.40 -11.60
N SER A 59 1.16 3.43 -11.16
CA SER A 59 2.17 3.64 -10.13
C SER A 59 3.27 4.59 -10.59
N LEU A 60 3.77 4.40 -11.82
CA LEU A 60 4.77 5.28 -12.42
C LEU A 60 4.23 6.71 -12.53
N LEU A 61 2.99 6.87 -13.01
CA LEU A 61 2.33 8.19 -13.07
C LEU A 61 2.32 8.89 -11.70
N LEU A 62 1.91 8.18 -10.63
CA LEU A 62 1.84 8.77 -9.29
C LEU A 62 3.24 9.13 -8.75
N LEU A 63 4.24 8.29 -9.01
CA LEU A 63 5.63 8.56 -8.63
C LEU A 63 6.18 9.77 -9.37
N SER A 64 5.98 9.85 -10.69
CA SER A 64 6.43 11.00 -11.50
C SER A 64 5.79 12.31 -11.02
N LEU A 65 4.50 12.31 -10.69
CA LEU A 65 3.83 13.48 -10.10
C LEU A 65 4.39 13.84 -8.73
N GLY A 66 4.68 12.84 -7.89
CA GLY A 66 5.32 13.01 -6.59
C GLY A 66 6.69 13.67 -6.69
N LEU A 67 7.53 13.15 -7.59
CA LEU A 67 8.89 13.62 -7.81
C LEU A 67 8.93 15.01 -8.42
N ALA A 68 8.02 15.31 -9.36
CA ALA A 68 7.90 16.64 -9.94
C ALA A 68 7.46 17.70 -8.91
N ALA A 69 6.64 17.32 -7.93
CA ALA A 69 6.32 18.22 -6.81
C ALA A 69 7.52 18.37 -5.86
N ALA A 70 8.18 17.25 -5.53
CA ALA A 70 9.32 17.24 -4.61
C ALA A 70 10.54 17.99 -5.18
N SER A 71 10.68 18.07 -6.51
CA SER A 71 11.76 18.78 -7.19
C SER A 71 11.70 20.30 -7.01
N VAL A 72 10.53 20.87 -6.69
CA VAL A 72 10.38 22.32 -6.48
C VAL A 72 11.21 22.78 -5.28
N ASP A 73 11.16 22.00 -4.20
CA ASP A 73 11.86 22.30 -2.94
C ASP A 73 13.16 21.50 -2.76
N GLY A 74 13.50 20.61 -3.70
CA GLY A 74 14.69 19.75 -3.63
C GLY A 74 14.64 18.76 -2.47
N VAL A 75 13.46 18.23 -2.15
CA VAL A 75 13.24 17.29 -1.03
C VAL A 75 13.02 15.86 -1.51
N PRO A 76 13.31 14.83 -0.70
CA PRO A 76 13.03 13.46 -1.08
C PRO A 76 11.52 13.18 -1.16
N LEU A 77 11.10 12.42 -2.17
CA LEU A 77 9.75 11.86 -2.22
C LEU A 77 9.65 10.68 -1.25
N TRP A 78 8.86 10.84 -0.20
CA TRP A 78 8.54 9.74 0.71
C TRP A 78 7.42 8.84 0.19
N ILE A 79 7.66 7.54 0.20
CA ILE A 79 6.69 6.49 -0.09
C ILE A 79 6.53 5.64 1.17
N PRO A 80 5.57 5.97 2.06
CA PRO A 80 5.46 5.34 3.37
C PRO A 80 4.75 3.97 3.33
N GLU A 81 5.34 2.99 2.65
CA GLU A 81 4.83 1.61 2.59
C GLU A 81 5.65 0.68 3.49
N ASN A 82 5.00 -0.30 4.12
CA ASN A 82 5.69 -1.27 4.96
C ASN A 82 6.59 -2.19 4.12
N GLY A 83 7.71 -2.61 4.70
CA GLY A 83 8.72 -3.41 4.02
C GLY A 83 8.19 -4.73 3.46
N PHE A 84 7.31 -5.43 4.19
CA PHE A 84 6.78 -6.71 3.73
C PHE A 84 5.92 -6.58 2.47
N ALA A 85 5.05 -5.55 2.42
CA ALA A 85 4.28 -5.24 1.22
C ALA A 85 5.15 -4.67 0.09
N SER A 86 6.23 -3.96 0.41
CA SER A 86 7.22 -3.49 -0.58
C SER A 86 7.97 -4.64 -1.25
N LEU A 87 8.44 -5.60 -0.46
CA LEU A 87 9.04 -6.83 -0.96
C LEU A 87 8.02 -7.64 -1.77
N ASN A 88 6.83 -7.81 -1.22
CA ASN A 88 5.74 -8.59 -1.83
C ASN A 88 6.19 -10.00 -2.26
N PRO A 89 6.66 -10.83 -1.30
CA PRO A 89 7.08 -12.19 -1.60
C PRO A 89 5.90 -12.99 -2.20
N PRO A 90 6.15 -13.87 -3.17
CA PRO A 90 5.08 -14.55 -3.90
C PRO A 90 4.27 -15.45 -2.97
N LEU A 91 2.98 -15.11 -2.82
CA LEU A 91 2.01 -15.88 -2.02
C LEU A 91 1.77 -17.29 -2.60
N ASP A 92 1.87 -17.44 -3.93
CA ASP A 92 1.69 -18.70 -4.64
C ASP A 92 2.64 -18.77 -5.85
N PRO A 93 3.13 -19.95 -6.27
CA PRO A 93 3.94 -20.11 -7.48
C PRO A 93 3.28 -19.51 -8.75
N ASN A 94 1.95 -19.48 -8.82
CA ASN A 94 1.20 -18.89 -9.94
C ASN A 94 1.10 -17.35 -9.88
N ARG A 95 1.56 -16.71 -8.81
CA ARG A 95 1.60 -15.23 -8.65
C ARG A 95 3.00 -14.65 -8.90
N ARG A 96 3.77 -15.25 -9.80
CA ARG A 96 5.11 -14.74 -10.19
C ARG A 96 5.00 -13.64 -11.25
N GLY A 97 5.99 -12.76 -11.27
CA GLY A 97 6.14 -11.72 -12.30
C GLY A 97 5.03 -10.67 -12.28
N SER A 98 4.44 -10.38 -13.44
CA SER A 98 3.49 -9.27 -13.65
C SER A 98 2.14 -9.41 -12.95
N LEU A 99 1.92 -10.52 -12.23
CA LEU A 99 0.71 -10.81 -11.43
C LEU A 99 0.85 -10.33 -9.97
N SER A 100 1.98 -9.71 -9.62
CA SER A 100 2.22 -9.13 -8.30
C SER A 100 2.72 -7.70 -8.42
N THR A 101 2.13 -6.77 -7.67
CA THR A 101 2.51 -5.35 -7.71
C THR A 101 3.77 -5.11 -6.89
N ARG A 102 4.88 -4.72 -7.54
CA ARG A 102 6.18 -4.40 -6.91
C ARG A 102 6.52 -2.90 -6.98
N THR A 103 5.51 -2.05 -6.92
CA THR A 103 5.63 -0.60 -7.07
C THR A 103 6.59 0.05 -6.08
N THR A 104 6.64 -0.46 -4.86
CA THR A 104 7.49 0.09 -3.79
C THR A 104 8.65 -0.86 -3.47
N HIS A 105 8.93 -1.81 -4.37
CA HIS A 105 10.05 -2.72 -4.22
C HIS A 105 11.38 -1.94 -4.32
N PRO A 106 12.34 -2.16 -3.42
CA PRO A 106 13.59 -1.38 -3.38
C PRO A 106 14.29 -1.29 -4.75
N ALA A 107 14.46 -2.41 -5.44
CA ALA A 107 15.10 -2.44 -6.75
C ALA A 107 14.38 -1.62 -7.84
N PHE A 108 13.05 -1.52 -7.77
CA PHE A 108 12.29 -0.72 -8.72
C PHE A 108 12.43 0.77 -8.41
N LEU A 109 12.38 1.15 -7.13
CA LEU A 109 12.56 2.55 -6.71
C LEU A 109 13.99 3.03 -7.00
N ASP A 110 15.00 2.21 -6.72
CA ASP A 110 16.41 2.51 -7.01
C ASP A 110 16.64 2.65 -8.52
N GLY A 111 16.08 1.74 -9.33
CA GLY A 111 16.18 1.83 -10.79
C GLY A 111 15.49 3.07 -11.35
N LEU A 112 14.32 3.43 -10.83
CA LEU A 112 13.62 4.66 -11.21
C LEU A 112 14.44 5.90 -10.84
N ALA A 113 14.97 5.95 -9.60
CA ALA A 113 15.82 7.03 -9.13
C ALA A 113 17.06 7.21 -10.02
N GLN A 114 17.76 6.11 -10.35
CA GLN A 114 18.93 6.13 -11.22
C GLN A 114 18.62 6.64 -12.63
N ILE A 115 17.51 6.19 -13.23
CA ILE A 115 17.09 6.67 -14.56
C ILE A 115 16.84 8.17 -14.52
N LEU A 116 16.13 8.66 -13.50
CA LEU A 116 15.80 10.08 -13.36
C LEU A 116 17.06 10.94 -13.15
N SER A 117 17.92 10.55 -12.22
CA SER A 117 19.19 11.25 -12.00
C SER A 117 20.07 11.23 -13.25
N GLY A 118 20.09 10.13 -14.00
CA GLY A 118 20.85 10.00 -15.25
C GLY A 118 20.41 10.95 -16.37
N VAL A 119 19.15 11.41 -16.35
CA VAL A 119 18.63 12.41 -17.30
C VAL A 119 18.58 13.83 -16.71
N GLY A 120 19.20 14.04 -15.53
CA GLY A 120 19.19 15.34 -14.85
C GLY A 120 17.86 15.71 -14.20
N ALA A 121 16.95 14.75 -14.00
CA ALA A 121 15.70 14.94 -13.28
C ALA A 121 15.85 14.63 -11.78
N HIS A 122 14.92 15.15 -10.97
CA HIS A 122 14.87 14.86 -9.54
C HIS A 122 14.54 13.38 -9.29
N GLY A 123 15.49 12.66 -8.69
CA GLY A 123 15.45 11.22 -8.50
C GLY A 123 15.45 10.77 -7.03
N GLU A 124 15.20 11.67 -6.09
CA GLU A 124 15.28 11.33 -4.66
C GLU A 124 13.99 10.67 -4.16
N ILE A 125 14.05 9.36 -3.93
CA ILE A 125 12.94 8.55 -3.41
C ILE A 125 13.38 7.87 -2.13
N GLN A 126 12.54 7.93 -1.09
CA GLN A 126 12.79 7.24 0.17
C GLN A 126 11.54 6.51 0.65
N ASN A 127 11.71 5.28 1.14
CA ASN A 127 10.68 4.61 1.93
C ASN A 127 11.17 4.46 3.38
N PRO A 128 10.71 5.32 4.32
CA PRO A 128 11.18 5.29 5.70
C PRO A 128 10.77 4.02 6.46
N PHE A 129 9.84 3.22 5.93
CA PHE A 129 9.31 2.01 6.58
C PHE A 129 9.78 0.71 5.90
N THR A 130 10.83 0.78 5.08
CA THR A 130 11.41 -0.37 4.35
C THR A 130 11.78 -1.54 5.27
N ALA A 131 12.20 -1.27 6.51
CA ALA A 131 12.62 -2.30 7.46
C ALA A 131 11.53 -2.71 8.47
N MET A 132 10.33 -2.14 8.36
CA MET A 132 9.23 -2.35 9.32
C MET A 132 8.11 -3.20 8.73
N THR A 133 7.53 -4.07 9.55
CA THR A 133 6.24 -4.68 9.26
C THR A 133 5.10 -3.66 9.44
N LYS A 134 3.90 -3.99 8.97
CA LYS A 134 2.74 -3.12 9.17
C LYS A 134 2.28 -3.12 10.63
N GLY A 135 2.38 -4.25 11.34
CA GLY A 135 2.13 -4.32 12.79
C GLY A 135 3.10 -3.47 13.62
N GLU A 136 4.38 -3.45 13.25
CA GLU A 136 5.37 -2.57 13.89
C GLU A 136 5.09 -1.10 13.63
N MET A 137 4.63 -0.74 12.42
CA MET A 137 4.16 0.63 12.16
C MET A 137 2.99 1.02 13.06
N PHE A 138 2.07 0.09 13.33
CA PHE A 138 0.91 0.33 14.20
C PHE A 138 1.33 0.44 15.66
N THR A 139 2.23 -0.42 16.11
CA THR A 139 2.84 -0.36 17.46
C THR A 139 3.53 0.97 17.67
N LYS A 140 4.35 1.41 16.72
CA LYS A 140 5.04 2.71 16.77
C LYS A 140 4.05 3.88 16.79
N ALA A 141 2.94 3.80 16.06
CA ALA A 141 1.89 4.81 16.15
C ALA A 141 1.26 4.85 17.55
N ALA A 142 0.99 3.69 18.16
CA ALA A 142 0.48 3.61 19.52
C ALA A 142 1.46 4.18 20.56
N GLU A 143 2.76 3.94 20.40
CA GLU A 143 3.81 4.52 21.25
C GLU A 143 3.85 6.05 21.16
N LEU A 144 3.61 6.61 19.97
CA LEU A 144 3.68 8.05 19.73
C LEU A 144 2.46 8.82 20.27
N VAL A 145 1.25 8.28 20.15
CA VAL A 145 0.01 9.03 20.44
C VAL A 145 -0.91 8.35 21.47
N GLY A 146 -0.54 7.18 21.96
CA GLY A 146 -1.36 6.34 22.84
C GLY A 146 -2.25 5.35 22.09
N GLY A 147 -2.54 4.22 22.73
CA GLY A 147 -3.31 3.10 22.17
C GLY A 147 -4.66 3.52 21.58
N ASP A 148 -5.53 4.12 22.40
CA ASP A 148 -6.88 4.52 21.99
C ASP A 148 -6.89 5.50 20.82
N LYS A 149 -6.05 6.55 20.89
CA LYS A 149 -5.96 7.56 19.82
C LYS A 149 -5.43 6.94 18.53
N SER A 150 -4.43 6.05 18.63
CA SER A 150 -3.91 5.34 17.45
C SER A 150 -4.96 4.40 16.85
N ALA A 151 -5.73 3.68 17.68
CA ALA A 151 -6.76 2.76 17.22
C ALA A 151 -7.84 3.48 16.41
N VAL A 152 -8.32 4.63 16.90
CA VAL A 152 -9.28 5.48 16.19
C VAL A 152 -8.69 6.02 14.88
N CYS A 153 -7.50 6.62 14.95
CA CYS A 153 -6.87 7.24 13.78
C CYS A 153 -6.56 6.21 12.68
N LEU A 154 -6.00 5.06 13.05
CA LEU A 154 -5.68 3.98 12.12
C LEU A 154 -6.96 3.38 11.53
N SER A 155 -8.02 3.20 12.33
CA SER A 155 -9.32 2.67 11.87
C SER A 155 -9.99 3.55 10.82
N ALA A 156 -9.76 4.87 10.87
CA ALA A 156 -10.25 5.82 9.87
C ALA A 156 -9.50 5.77 8.53
N THR A 157 -8.31 5.14 8.46
CA THR A 157 -7.54 5.01 7.20
C THR A 157 -8.12 3.91 6.29
N HIS A 158 -7.75 3.94 4.99
CA HIS A 158 -8.27 2.99 3.98
C HIS A 158 -7.16 2.12 3.38
N SER A 159 -7.29 0.79 3.47
CA SER A 159 -6.31 -0.19 2.94
C SER A 159 -6.89 -1.13 1.87
N CYS A 160 -8.19 -1.04 1.59
CA CYS A 160 -8.86 -1.94 0.66
C CYS A 160 -8.42 -1.70 -0.80
N GLY A 161 -7.98 -2.76 -1.47
CA GLY A 161 -7.61 -2.73 -2.89
C GLY A 161 -8.77 -3.05 -3.84
N LEU A 162 -9.92 -3.51 -3.33
CA LEU A 162 -11.09 -3.83 -4.14
C LEU A 162 -11.99 -2.60 -4.34
N THR A 163 -12.55 -2.49 -5.54
CA THR A 163 -13.44 -1.40 -5.97
C THR A 163 -14.84 -1.88 -6.36
N GLY A 164 -15.09 -3.20 -6.31
CA GLY A 164 -16.33 -3.83 -6.77
C GLY A 164 -17.55 -3.61 -5.87
N GLN A 165 -17.38 -3.07 -4.65
CA GLN A 165 -18.45 -2.91 -3.67
C GLN A 165 -19.67 -2.10 -4.17
N ARG A 166 -19.46 -1.13 -5.09
CA ARG A 166 -20.55 -0.34 -5.68
C ARG A 166 -21.58 -1.17 -6.43
N ALA A 167 -21.17 -2.29 -7.04
CA ALA A 167 -22.08 -3.18 -7.78
C ALA A 167 -23.13 -3.85 -6.88
N PHE A 168 -22.94 -3.78 -5.55
CA PHE A 168 -23.83 -4.32 -4.53
C PHE A 168 -24.53 -3.22 -3.72
N GLY A 169 -24.45 -1.95 -4.15
CA GLY A 169 -25.04 -0.82 -3.41
C GLY A 169 -24.27 -0.43 -2.14
N LEU A 170 -23.07 -0.97 -1.94
CA LEU A 170 -22.27 -0.70 -0.75
C LEU A 170 -21.40 0.57 -0.92
N PRO A 171 -21.23 1.39 0.15
CA PRO A 171 -20.34 2.54 0.11
C PRO A 171 -18.90 2.13 -0.20
N VAL A 172 -18.19 2.94 -0.99
CA VAL A 172 -16.76 2.69 -1.29
C VAL A 172 -15.83 2.89 -0.11
N THR A 173 -16.31 3.52 0.95
CA THR A 173 -15.59 3.69 2.22
C THR A 173 -15.51 2.39 3.01
N LYS A 174 -16.49 1.47 2.84
CA LYS A 174 -16.46 0.15 3.48
C LYS A 174 -15.35 -0.71 2.89
N GLN A 175 -14.53 -1.30 3.77
CA GLN A 175 -13.40 -2.14 3.37
C GLN A 175 -13.84 -3.60 3.23
N CYS A 176 -13.29 -4.33 2.27
CA CYS A 176 -13.75 -5.70 2.02
C CYS A 176 -13.37 -6.73 3.10
N GLY A 177 -12.37 -6.45 3.95
CA GLY A 177 -11.93 -7.36 4.99
C GLY A 177 -11.12 -8.58 4.52
N VAL A 178 -11.11 -8.87 3.21
CA VAL A 178 -10.60 -10.15 2.65
C VAL A 178 -9.50 -10.00 1.61
N CYS A 179 -9.24 -8.81 1.07
CA CYS A 179 -8.11 -8.57 0.16
C CYS A 179 -6.80 -8.44 0.93
N PHE A 180 -5.65 -8.54 0.24
CA PHE A 180 -4.31 -8.48 0.87
C PHE A 180 -4.14 -7.30 1.83
N GLY A 181 -4.46 -6.08 1.38
CA GLY A 181 -4.34 -4.90 2.23
C GLY A 181 -5.25 -4.93 3.46
N CYS A 182 -6.45 -5.51 3.35
CA CYS A 182 -7.35 -5.66 4.50
C CYS A 182 -6.88 -6.75 5.47
N VAL A 183 -6.39 -7.89 4.97
CA VAL A 183 -5.90 -8.99 5.83
C VAL A 183 -4.65 -8.56 6.59
N VAL A 184 -3.66 -7.96 5.90
CA VAL A 184 -2.46 -7.41 6.54
C VAL A 184 -2.83 -6.34 7.58
N ARG A 185 -3.77 -5.45 7.27
CA ARG A 185 -4.29 -4.44 8.21
C ARG A 185 -4.87 -5.08 9.47
N ARG A 186 -5.77 -6.07 9.35
CA ARG A 186 -6.39 -6.75 10.49
C ARG A 186 -5.36 -7.48 11.35
N ALA A 187 -4.37 -8.11 10.70
CA ALA A 187 -3.24 -8.71 11.40
C ALA A 187 -2.38 -7.67 12.14
N SER A 188 -2.21 -6.47 11.57
CA SER A 188 -1.46 -5.37 12.18
C SER A 188 -2.14 -4.83 13.43
N PHE A 189 -3.48 -4.66 13.42
CA PHE A 189 -4.24 -4.30 14.61
C PHE A 189 -4.08 -5.35 15.72
N LYS A 190 -4.21 -6.65 15.39
CA LYS A 190 -4.00 -7.74 16.37
C LYS A 190 -2.57 -7.74 16.92
N ALA A 191 -1.57 -7.60 16.07
CA ALA A 191 -0.16 -7.58 16.46
C ALA A 191 0.19 -6.41 17.38
N ALA A 192 -0.39 -5.23 17.14
CA ALA A 192 -0.19 -4.04 17.97
C ALA A 192 -1.07 -4.00 19.23
N GLY A 193 -1.96 -4.99 19.44
CA GLY A 193 -2.90 -4.99 20.57
C GLY A 193 -3.93 -3.85 20.50
N LEU A 194 -4.25 -3.37 19.30
CA LEU A 194 -5.14 -2.23 19.08
C LEU A 194 -6.54 -2.70 18.66
N GLN A 195 -7.57 -2.00 19.12
CA GLN A 195 -8.94 -2.26 18.68
C GLN A 195 -9.15 -1.80 17.24
N ASP A 196 -9.52 -2.74 16.36
CA ASP A 196 -9.90 -2.43 14.99
C ASP A 196 -11.39 -2.06 14.92
N THR A 197 -11.67 -0.79 14.67
CA THR A 197 -13.05 -0.27 14.50
C THR A 197 -13.37 0.05 13.04
N THR A 198 -12.57 -0.47 12.10
CA THR A 198 -12.79 -0.29 10.66
C THR A 198 -14.16 -0.85 10.24
N ASP A 199 -14.92 -0.08 9.45
CA ASP A 199 -16.17 -0.55 8.85
C ASP A 199 -15.91 -1.52 7.69
N TYR A 200 -15.89 -2.82 8.01
CA TYR A 200 -15.77 -3.90 7.05
C TYR A 200 -17.14 -4.31 6.48
N ILE A 201 -17.14 -4.77 5.23
CA ILE A 201 -18.35 -5.32 4.60
C ILE A 201 -18.80 -6.57 5.36
N ASP A 202 -20.04 -6.56 5.85
CA ASP A 202 -20.66 -7.72 6.47
C ASP A 202 -21.00 -8.78 5.39
N PRO A 203 -20.43 -10.00 5.46
CA PRO A 203 -20.74 -11.07 4.51
C PRO A 203 -22.22 -11.49 4.54
N ASN A 204 -22.97 -11.17 5.60
CA ASN A 204 -24.39 -11.49 5.71
C ASN A 204 -25.31 -10.47 5.01
N THR A 205 -24.75 -9.40 4.44
CA THR A 205 -25.54 -8.38 3.68
C THR A 205 -26.39 -9.02 2.57
N SER A 206 -25.82 -9.97 1.81
CA SER A 206 -26.55 -10.80 0.84
C SER A 206 -25.67 -11.96 0.36
N THR A 207 -26.28 -13.00 -0.20
CA THR A 207 -25.56 -14.14 -0.83
C THR A 207 -24.58 -13.65 -1.90
N ARG A 208 -24.99 -12.68 -2.74
CA ARG A 208 -24.13 -12.11 -3.80
C ARG A 208 -22.88 -11.42 -3.24
N VAL A 209 -23.01 -10.72 -2.11
CA VAL A 209 -21.88 -10.07 -1.42
C VAL A 209 -20.97 -11.13 -0.81
N LYS A 210 -21.54 -12.14 -0.13
CA LYS A 210 -20.78 -13.27 0.43
C LYS A 210 -19.93 -13.96 -0.63
N ASP A 211 -20.53 -14.31 -1.77
CA ASP A 211 -19.85 -14.99 -2.87
C ASP A 211 -18.77 -14.11 -3.51
N TRP A 212 -18.99 -12.79 -3.57
CA TRP A 212 -17.97 -11.86 -4.04
C TRP A 212 -16.78 -11.77 -3.08
N LEU A 213 -17.02 -11.71 -1.77
CA LEU A 213 -15.96 -11.71 -0.75
C LEU A 213 -15.17 -13.02 -0.78
N ILE A 214 -15.84 -14.17 -0.86
CA ILE A 214 -15.19 -15.49 -0.95
C ILE A 214 -14.29 -15.56 -2.19
N ARG A 215 -14.79 -15.15 -3.36
CA ARG A 215 -14.03 -15.18 -4.61
C ARG A 215 -12.79 -14.27 -4.61
N ASN A 216 -12.86 -13.14 -3.93
CA ASN A 216 -11.76 -12.17 -3.88
C ASN A 216 -10.86 -12.33 -2.63
N SER A 217 -11.19 -13.27 -1.75
CA SER A 217 -10.43 -13.48 -0.52
C SER A 217 -9.05 -14.04 -0.81
N VAL A 218 -8.03 -13.41 -0.21
CA VAL A 218 -6.66 -13.92 -0.26
C VAL A 218 -6.34 -14.82 0.93
N GLU A 219 -7.23 -14.96 1.91
CA GLU A 219 -6.93 -15.67 3.17
C GLU A 219 -6.49 -17.11 2.94
N ARG A 220 -7.13 -17.85 2.01
CA ARG A 220 -6.72 -19.22 1.66
C ARG A 220 -5.30 -19.24 1.08
N SER A 221 -4.98 -18.28 0.20
CA SER A 221 -3.65 -18.17 -0.40
C SER A 221 -2.60 -17.80 0.66
N MET A 222 -2.95 -16.89 1.58
CA MET A 222 -2.06 -16.49 2.67
C MET A 222 -1.81 -17.63 3.65
N LYS A 223 -2.84 -18.39 4.06
CA LYS A 223 -2.65 -19.60 4.89
C LYS A 223 -1.75 -20.63 4.21
N GLY A 224 -1.90 -20.83 2.90
CA GLY A 224 -1.01 -21.68 2.11
C GLY A 224 0.44 -21.17 2.07
N PHE A 225 0.61 -19.86 1.86
CA PHE A 225 1.90 -19.17 1.90
C PHE A 225 2.60 -19.33 3.25
N LEU A 226 1.89 -19.13 4.36
CA LEU A 226 2.45 -19.22 5.72
C LEU A 226 2.96 -20.64 6.03
N ARG A 227 2.21 -21.68 5.65
CA ARG A 227 2.65 -23.09 5.79
C ARG A 227 3.95 -23.40 5.03
N ARG A 228 4.18 -22.74 3.90
CA ARG A 228 5.39 -22.90 3.09
C ARG A 228 6.56 -22.05 3.64
N SER A 229 6.20 -20.94 4.29
CA SER A 229 7.04 -19.82 4.72
C SER A 229 7.85 -19.19 3.58
N VAL A 230 8.49 -18.06 3.86
CA VAL A 230 9.44 -17.41 2.94
C VAL A 230 10.78 -18.11 3.03
N ARG A 231 11.29 -18.62 1.91
CA ARG A 231 12.60 -19.29 1.84
C ARG A 231 13.64 -18.33 1.31
N THR A 232 14.90 -18.52 1.69
CA THR A 232 16.03 -17.71 1.19
C THR A 232 16.11 -17.68 -0.34
N ARG A 233 15.81 -18.82 -0.99
CA ARG A 233 15.75 -18.90 -2.46
C ARG A 233 14.67 -18.00 -3.08
N ASP A 234 13.55 -17.78 -2.37
CA ASP A 234 12.49 -16.91 -2.89
C ASP A 234 13.02 -15.48 -2.92
N LEU A 235 13.66 -15.05 -1.83
CA LEU A 235 14.26 -13.71 -1.69
C LEU A 235 15.41 -13.46 -2.65
N ALA A 236 16.26 -14.48 -2.90
CA ALA A 236 17.36 -14.39 -3.86
C ALA A 236 16.87 -14.08 -5.28
N THR A 237 15.64 -14.46 -5.64
CA THR A 237 15.05 -14.18 -6.95
C THR A 237 14.31 -12.83 -7.04
N MET A 238 14.36 -12.02 -5.98
CA MET A 238 13.64 -10.74 -5.92
C MET A 238 14.46 -9.55 -6.42
N SER A 239 15.69 -9.77 -6.88
CA SER A 239 16.58 -8.72 -7.39
C SER A 239 16.81 -7.60 -6.36
N LEU A 240 17.01 -7.95 -5.08
CA LEU A 240 17.24 -6.96 -4.02
C LEU A 240 18.49 -6.11 -4.33
N PRO A 241 18.48 -4.80 -4.06
CA PRO A 241 19.62 -3.95 -4.30
C PRO A 241 20.79 -4.29 -3.36
N PRO A 242 22.05 -3.97 -3.72
CA PRO A 242 23.24 -4.37 -2.96
C PRO A 242 23.25 -3.89 -1.51
N ASN A 243 22.62 -2.75 -1.23
CA ASN A 243 22.48 -2.16 0.11
C ASN A 243 21.34 -2.78 0.95
N TYR A 244 20.63 -3.78 0.42
CA TYR A 244 19.53 -4.44 1.13
C TYR A 244 19.79 -5.95 1.28
N PRO A 245 20.45 -6.36 2.38
CA PRO A 245 20.86 -7.76 2.58
C PRO A 245 19.69 -8.74 2.57
N ILE A 246 19.88 -9.90 1.97
CA ILE A 246 18.88 -11.00 1.98
C ILE A 246 18.51 -11.40 3.40
N SER A 247 19.45 -11.36 4.35
CA SER A 247 19.20 -11.63 5.77
C SER A 247 18.20 -10.65 6.39
N ALA A 248 18.32 -9.35 6.08
CA ALA A 248 17.39 -8.32 6.55
C ALA A 248 15.99 -8.52 5.94
N ALA A 249 15.92 -8.83 4.64
CA ALA A 249 14.67 -9.16 3.97
C ALA A 249 14.01 -10.43 4.55
N ALA A 250 14.81 -11.45 4.89
CA ALA A 250 14.33 -12.68 5.51
C ALA A 250 13.77 -12.42 6.91
N GLU A 251 14.46 -11.64 7.72
CA GLU A 251 14.03 -11.28 9.06
C GLU A 251 12.75 -10.45 9.06
N LEU A 252 12.65 -9.48 8.16
CA LEU A 252 11.41 -8.72 7.92
C LEU A 252 10.25 -9.63 7.52
N CYS A 253 10.47 -10.55 6.56
CA CYS A 253 9.45 -11.50 6.15
C CYS A 253 9.02 -12.42 7.31
N ARG A 254 9.97 -12.88 8.13
CA ARG A 254 9.71 -13.73 9.30
C ARG A 254 8.79 -13.02 10.30
N ARG A 255 9.12 -11.79 10.68
CA ARG A 255 8.29 -10.98 11.59
C ARG A 255 6.88 -10.76 11.02
N ALA A 256 6.76 -10.40 9.75
CA ALA A 256 5.46 -10.23 9.11
C ALA A 256 4.65 -11.53 9.02
N CYS A 257 5.30 -12.68 8.79
CA CYS A 257 4.65 -13.98 8.82
C CYS A 257 4.09 -14.31 10.22
N ILE A 258 4.83 -14.01 11.28
CA ILE A 258 4.37 -14.19 12.66
C ILE A 258 3.11 -13.37 12.95
N GLU A 259 3.06 -12.10 12.51
CA GLU A 259 1.86 -11.27 12.66
C GLU A 259 0.63 -11.91 11.97
N LEU A 260 0.81 -12.43 10.77
CA LEU A 260 -0.24 -13.08 10.00
C LEU A 260 -0.64 -14.45 10.59
N GLU A 261 0.31 -15.23 11.08
CA GLU A 261 0.07 -16.51 11.76
C GLU A 261 -0.74 -16.28 13.02
N ASN A 262 -0.32 -15.32 13.85
CA ASN A 262 -1.06 -14.92 15.04
C ASN A 262 -2.47 -14.45 14.69
N TYR A 263 -2.66 -13.77 13.56
CA TYR A 263 -4.00 -13.36 13.10
C TYR A 263 -4.89 -14.54 12.72
N PHE A 264 -4.33 -15.56 12.06
CA PHE A 264 -5.10 -16.73 11.62
C PHE A 264 -5.26 -17.83 12.67
N ALA A 265 -4.50 -17.77 13.77
CA ALA A 265 -4.67 -18.56 14.98
C ALA A 265 -5.89 -18.09 15.78
#